data_AF-A0A2X1PR42-F1
#
_entry.id   AF-A0A2X1PR42-F1
#
_cell.length_a   1.000
_cell.length_b   1.000
_cell.length_c   1.000
_cell.angle_alpha   90.00
_cell.angle_beta   90.00
_cell.angle_gamma   90.00
#
_symmetry.space_group_name_H-M   'P 1'
#
loop_
_entity.id
_entity.type
_entity.pdbx_description
1 polymer ?
#
loop_
_entity_poly.entity_id
_entity_poly.type
_entity_poly.pdbx_seq_one_letter_code
_entity_poly.pdbx_strand_id
1 'polypeptide(L)'
;MSTPFKMERGVKYRDAAKTSIIPVKNIDPNQDLLKKPEWMKIKLPASSAKIESIKNGMRRHGLHSVCEEASCPNLHECFNHGTATFMILGAICTRRWPIL
;
A
#
# COMPACT_ATOMS: atom_id res chain seq x y z
N MET A 1 13.95 -8.04 27.63
CA MET A 1 13.00 -8.84 26.84
C MET A 1 11.81 -7.95 26.54
N SER A 2 11.72 -7.42 25.32
CA SER A 2 10.60 -6.54 24.93
C SER A 2 9.30 -7.33 24.95
N THR A 3 8.27 -6.77 25.55
CA THR A 3 6.92 -7.34 25.63
C THR A 3 6.45 -7.70 24.21
N PRO A 4 5.95 -8.93 23.96
CA PRO A 4 5.49 -9.31 22.63
C PRO A 4 4.30 -8.43 22.24
N PHE A 5 4.43 -7.73 21.12
CA PHE A 5 3.35 -6.93 20.56
C PHE A 5 2.13 -7.82 20.26
N LYS A 6 0.98 -7.50 20.86
CA LYS A 6 -0.28 -8.24 20.68
C LYS A 6 -1.13 -7.56 19.62
N MET A 7 -1.38 -8.26 18.52
CA MET A 7 -2.23 -7.74 17.44
C MET A 7 -3.70 -7.75 17.84
N GLU A 8 -4.42 -6.73 17.41
CA GLU A 8 -5.88 -6.65 17.50
C GLU A 8 -6.51 -7.04 16.16
N ARG A 9 -7.56 -7.88 16.22
CA ARG A 9 -8.30 -8.28 15.02
C ARG A 9 -9.08 -7.09 14.48
N GLY A 10 -9.04 -6.89 13.16
CA GLY A 10 -9.71 -5.78 12.48
C GLY A 10 -8.88 -4.50 12.41
N VAL A 11 -7.69 -4.47 13.02
CA VAL A 11 -6.78 -3.31 12.95
C VAL A 11 -5.81 -3.45 11.78
N LYS A 12 -5.71 -2.38 10.99
CA LYS A 12 -4.80 -2.30 9.83
C LYS A 12 -3.47 -1.69 10.25
N TYR A 13 -2.42 -2.50 10.27
CA TYR A 13 -1.06 -2.06 10.57
C TYR A 13 -0.27 -1.76 9.30
N ARG A 14 0.41 -0.60 9.24
CA ARG A 14 1.22 -0.13 8.11
C ARG A 14 2.68 0.08 8.51
N ASP A 15 3.58 -0.06 7.53
CA ASP A 15 5.00 0.30 7.61
C ASP A 15 5.69 -0.20 8.90
N ALA A 16 6.30 0.70 9.66
CA ALA A 16 7.00 0.43 10.92
C ALA A 16 6.14 -0.35 11.93
N ALA A 17 4.83 -0.09 11.99
CA ALA A 17 3.93 -0.80 12.90
C ALA A 17 3.70 -2.27 12.47
N LYS A 18 3.87 -2.58 11.17
CA LYS A 18 3.79 -3.95 10.65
C LYS A 18 5.12 -4.69 10.79
N THR A 19 6.24 -3.98 10.63
CA THR A 19 7.60 -4.57 10.66
C THR A 19 8.17 -4.71 12.08
N SER A 20 7.75 -3.91 13.05
CA SER A 20 8.18 -4.00 14.47
C SER A 20 7.94 -5.37 15.12
N ILE A 21 7.07 -6.18 14.52
CA ILE A 21 6.65 -7.49 15.01
C ILE A 21 7.36 -8.63 14.27
N ILE A 22 8.14 -8.32 13.22
CA ILE A 22 8.87 -9.33 12.43
C ILE A 22 10.22 -9.57 13.12
N PRO A 23 10.63 -10.83 13.38
CA PRO A 23 11.88 -11.14 14.08
C PRO A 23 13.16 -10.88 13.26
N VAL A 24 13.06 -10.20 12.12
CA VAL A 24 14.19 -9.93 11.21
C VAL A 24 15.00 -8.76 11.75
N LYS A 25 16.27 -9.03 12.08
CA LYS A 25 17.21 -8.07 12.69
C LYS A 25 18.06 -7.26 11.68
N ASN A 26 17.89 -7.47 10.37
CA ASN A 26 18.75 -6.89 9.32
C ASN A 26 18.26 -5.56 8.76
N ILE A 27 17.33 -4.88 9.42
CA ILE A 27 16.91 -3.52 9.05
C ILE A 27 17.51 -2.60 10.10
N ASP A 28 18.55 -1.86 9.73
CA ASP A 28 19.07 -0.78 10.56
C ASP A 28 18.10 0.41 10.45
N PRO A 29 17.39 0.78 11.54
CA PRO A 29 16.46 1.91 11.51
C PRO A 29 17.15 3.26 11.30
N ASN A 30 18.48 3.33 11.44
CA ASN A 30 19.28 4.53 11.17
C ASN A 30 19.96 4.51 9.81
N GLN A 31 19.67 3.53 8.94
CA GLN A 31 20.20 3.52 7.58
C GLN A 31 19.56 4.66 6.76
N ASP A 32 20.41 5.51 6.17
CA ASP A 32 19.95 6.57 5.26
C ASP A 32 19.15 5.99 4.10
N LEU A 33 17.95 6.54 3.89
CA LEU A 33 17.08 6.15 2.78
C LEU A 33 17.76 6.51 1.45
N LEU A 34 18.09 5.50 0.67
CA LEU A 34 18.61 5.67 -0.69
C LEU A 34 17.59 6.43 -1.54
N LYS A 35 18.04 7.51 -2.17
CA LYS A 35 17.19 8.30 -3.07
C LYS A 35 16.79 7.44 -4.27
N LYS A 36 15.50 7.46 -4.62
CA LYS A 36 15.01 6.79 -5.82
C LYS A 36 15.66 7.40 -7.07
N PRO A 37 16.12 6.58 -8.03
CA PRO A 37 16.73 7.08 -9.26
C PRO A 37 15.70 7.83 -10.13
N GLU A 38 16.17 8.78 -10.93
CA GLU A 38 15.29 9.68 -11.71
C GLU A 38 14.39 8.93 -12.70
N TRP A 39 14.85 7.82 -13.30
CA TRP A 39 14.08 7.02 -14.25
C TRP A 39 12.90 6.26 -13.63
N MET A 40 12.87 6.11 -12.29
CA MET A 40 11.79 5.43 -11.57
C MET A 40 10.63 6.38 -11.24
N LYS A 41 10.77 7.69 -11.48
CA LYS A 41 9.73 8.67 -11.21
C LYS A 41 8.64 8.59 -12.29
N ILE A 42 7.39 8.50 -11.83
CA ILE A 42 6.23 8.49 -12.71
C ILE A 42 5.81 9.91 -13.12
N LYS A 43 5.19 10.03 -14.29
CA LYS A 43 4.53 11.27 -14.71
C LYS A 43 3.08 11.23 -14.23
N LEU A 44 2.66 12.28 -13.52
CA LEU A 44 1.27 12.42 -13.12
C LEU A 44 0.43 12.88 -14.32
N PRO A 45 -0.76 12.31 -14.54
CA PRO A 45 -1.63 12.73 -15.63
C PRO A 45 -2.22 14.12 -15.35
N ALA A 46 -2.49 14.87 -16.42
CA ALA A 46 -3.08 16.21 -16.33
C ALA A 46 -4.55 16.21 -15.87
N SER A 47 -5.26 15.08 -16.02
CA SER A 47 -6.67 14.95 -15.64
C SER A 47 -6.88 13.79 -14.67
N SER A 48 -7.56 14.06 -13.55
CA SER A 48 -7.89 13.09 -12.49
C SER A 48 -9.33 12.56 -12.57
N ALA A 49 -10.18 13.07 -13.47
CA ALA A 49 -11.62 12.82 -13.43
C ALA A 49 -11.99 11.32 -13.50
N LYS A 50 -11.36 10.54 -14.38
CA LYS A 50 -11.58 9.09 -14.47
C LYS A 50 -11.10 8.34 -13.22
N ILE A 51 -9.95 8.77 -12.68
CA ILE A 51 -9.37 8.18 -11.47
C ILE A 51 -10.32 8.40 -10.29
N GLU A 52 -10.84 9.61 -10.14
CA GLU A 52 -11.82 9.95 -9.10
C GLU A 52 -13.12 9.18 -9.28
N SER A 53 -13.61 9.01 -10.51
CA SER A 53 -14.80 8.20 -10.79
C SER A 53 -14.63 6.75 -10.31
N ILE A 54 -13.50 6.11 -10.62
CA ILE A 54 -13.22 4.73 -10.20
C ILE A 54 -13.08 4.64 -8.67
N LYS A 55 -12.35 5.59 -8.07
CA LYS A 55 -12.20 5.66 -6.60
C LYS A 55 -13.54 5.84 -5.90
N ASN A 56 -14.41 6.70 -6.43
CA ASN A 56 -15.74 6.94 -5.89
C ASN A 56 -16.63 5.72 -6.05
N GLY A 57 -16.59 5.04 -7.20
CA GLY A 57 -17.29 3.77 -7.41
C GLY A 57 -16.87 2.71 -6.40
N MET A 58 -15.56 2.51 -6.21
CA MET A 58 -15.03 1.58 -5.22
C MET A 58 -15.51 1.89 -3.79
N ARG A 59 -15.42 3.17 -3.37
CA ARG A 59 -15.83 3.60 -2.03
C ARG A 59 -17.33 3.40 -1.80
N ARG A 60 -18.16 3.69 -2.79
CA ARG A 60 -19.62 3.48 -2.72
C ARG A 60 -19.97 2.01 -2.51
N HIS A 61 -19.20 1.09 -3.11
CA HIS A 61 -19.43 -0.35 -2.99
C HIS A 61 -18.63 -1.00 -1.85
N GLY A 62 -17.88 -0.24 -1.05
CA GLY A 62 -17.05 -0.80 0.02
C GLY A 62 -15.94 -1.73 -0.48
N LEU A 63 -15.49 -1.54 -1.72
CA LEU A 63 -14.46 -2.36 -2.35
C LEU A 63 -13.06 -1.82 -2.08
N HIS A 64 -12.11 -2.74 -1.93
CA HIS A 64 -10.69 -2.43 -1.78
C HIS A 64 -9.94 -2.76 -3.08
N SER A 65 -8.89 -2.00 -3.38
CA SER A 65 -8.03 -2.24 -4.54
C SER A 65 -6.58 -2.40 -4.14
N VAL A 66 -5.90 -3.38 -4.73
CA VAL A 66 -4.46 -3.55 -4.54
C VAL A 66 -3.68 -2.35 -5.09
N CYS A 67 -4.21 -1.66 -6.10
CA CYS A 67 -3.59 -0.47 -6.68
C CYS A 67 -3.44 0.64 -5.61
N GLU A 68 -4.45 0.82 -4.76
CA GLU A 68 -4.43 1.80 -3.67
C GLU A 68 -3.70 1.28 -2.42
N GLU A 69 -3.91 0.01 -2.07
CA GLU A 69 -3.36 -0.56 -0.82
C GLU A 69 -1.85 -0.81 -0.87
N ALA A 70 -1.31 -1.08 -2.06
CA ALA A 70 0.12 -1.32 -2.26
C ALA A 70 0.87 -0.10 -2.82
N SER A 71 0.24 1.09 -2.86
CA SER A 71 0.85 2.31 -3.41
C SER A 71 1.43 2.09 -4.82
N CYS A 72 0.66 1.45 -5.70
CA CYS A 72 1.13 1.06 -7.02
C CYS A 72 1.52 2.30 -7.85
N PRO A 73 2.75 2.35 -8.42
CA PRO A 73 3.18 3.49 -9.23
C PRO A 73 2.34 3.66 -10.52
N ASN A 74 1.72 2.59 -11.01
CA ASN A 74 0.94 2.59 -12.25
C ASN A 74 -0.55 2.88 -12.03
N LEU A 75 -0.98 3.23 -10.81
CA LEU A 75 -2.39 3.48 -10.48
C LEU A 75 -3.03 4.47 -11.46
N HIS A 76 -2.32 5.55 -11.77
CA HIS A 76 -2.82 6.61 -12.64
C HIS A 76 -3.09 6.13 -14.07
N GLU A 77 -2.20 5.30 -14.60
CA GLU A 77 -2.35 4.72 -15.92
C GLU A 77 -3.50 3.71 -15.93
N CYS A 78 -3.47 2.70 -15.04
CA CYS A 78 -4.49 1.66 -14.99
C CYS A 78 -5.91 2.25 -14.85
N PHE A 79 -6.10 3.20 -13.93
CA PHE A 79 -7.42 3.80 -13.70
C PHE A 79 -7.84 4.70 -14.86
N ASN A 80 -6.91 5.40 -15.52
CA ASN A 80 -7.25 6.21 -16.69
C ASN A 80 -7.70 5.34 -17.88
N HIS A 81 -7.19 4.12 -17.97
CA HIS A 81 -7.62 3.09 -18.92
C HIS A 81 -8.92 2.36 -18.50
N GLY A 82 -9.47 2.64 -17.32
CA GLY A 82 -10.67 1.96 -16.82
C GLY A 82 -10.42 0.60 -16.17
N THR A 83 -9.15 0.26 -15.88
CA THR A 83 -8.75 -1.03 -15.30
C THR A 83 -8.47 -0.87 -13.81
N ALA A 84 -9.09 -1.71 -12.99
CA ALA A 84 -8.83 -1.78 -11.56
C ALA A 84 -8.78 -3.24 -11.08
N THR A 85 -7.85 -3.52 -10.17
CA THR A 85 -7.73 -4.84 -9.53
C THR A 85 -8.27 -4.75 -8.11
N PHE A 86 -9.32 -5.53 -7.83
CA PHE A 86 -10.00 -5.53 -6.54
C PHE A 86 -9.46 -6.60 -5.60
N MET A 87 -9.60 -6.35 -4.30
CA MET A 87 -9.30 -7.28 -3.22
C MET A 87 -10.61 -7.78 -2.63
N ILE A 88 -10.86 -9.09 -2.74
CA ILE A 88 -12.13 -9.72 -2.33
C ILE A 88 -12.25 -9.99 -0.83
N LEU A 89 -11.13 -10.20 -0.12
CA LEU A 89 -11.10 -10.53 1.32
C LEU A 89 -10.84 -9.30 2.21
N GLY A 90 -11.09 -8.11 1.69
CA GLY A 90 -10.81 -6.84 2.37
C GLY A 90 -9.35 -6.41 2.30
N ALA A 91 -9.03 -5.32 3.01
CA ALA A 91 -7.70 -4.70 2.98
C ALA A 91 -6.67 -5.30 3.97
N ILE A 92 -7.10 -6.15 4.90
CA ILE A 92 -6.22 -6.65 5.97
C ILE A 92 -5.63 -8.00 5.57
N CYS A 93 -4.32 -8.04 5.33
CA CYS A 93 -3.59 -9.28 5.13
C CYS A 93 -3.08 -9.82 6.47
N THR A 94 -3.39 -11.07 6.79
CA THR A 94 -2.89 -11.76 7.99
C THR A 94 -1.42 -12.15 7.89
N ARG A 95 -0.88 -12.19 6.66
CA ARG A 95 0.54 -12.42 6.38
C ARG A 95 1.32 -11.11 6.45
N ARG A 96 2.58 -11.20 6.87
CA ARG A 96 3.48 -10.06 6.98
C ARG A 96 4.67 -10.24 6.05
N TRP A 97 4.69 -9.46 4.98
CA TRP A 97 5.86 -9.33 4.12
C TRP A 97 6.53 -7.99 4.42
N PRO A 98 7.84 -7.98 4.74
CA PRO A 98 8.62 -6.76 4.83
C PRO A 98 8.91 -6.27 3.41
N ILE A 99 8.14 -5.29 2.96
CA ILE A 99 8.44 -4.46 1.78
C ILE A 99 8.41 -3.03 2.34
N LEU A 100 9.59 -2.42 2.41
CA LEU A 100 9.81 -1.02 2.79
C LEU A 100 9.60 -0.10 1.58
#